data_AF-A0A2V8UZ85-F1
#
_entry.id   AF-A0A2V8UZ85-F1
#
_cell.length_a   1.000
_cell.length_b   1.000
_cell.length_c   1.000
_cell.angle_alpha   90.00
_cell.angle_beta   90.00
_cell.angle_gamma   90.00
#
_symmetry.space_group_name_H-M   'P 1'
#
loop_
_entity.id
_entity.type
_entity.pdbx_description
1 polymer ?
#
loop_
_entity_poly.entity_id
_entity_poly.type
_entity_poly.pdbx_seq_one_letter_code
_entity_poly.pdbx_strand_id
1 'polypeptide(L)'
;MAKLGAAKFHFVDYAPPTFMVFRDQIALQITLRNSLQFGPAKGSIYKRAAQSFDLFLAPQMKDLSDRISPDVEFQFLDFSVLNKLSPGLKGTSEAIEFICPRAAVKQFVNAEITNQQLLDQSIILVNGVRIALNLQLVE
;
A
#
# COMPACT_ATOMS: atom_id res chain seq x y z
N MET A 1 -4.00 -16.28 8.90
CA MET A 1 -4.06 -14.97 8.22
C MET A 1 -4.58 -15.07 6.77
N ALA A 2 -4.13 -16.03 5.94
CA ALA A 2 -4.46 -16.07 4.51
C ALA A 2 -5.97 -16.03 4.14
N LYS A 3 -6.82 -16.93 4.66
CA LYS A 3 -8.26 -16.96 4.30
C LYS A 3 -9.05 -15.72 4.72
N LEU A 4 -8.74 -15.15 5.89
CA LEU A 4 -9.37 -13.90 6.35
C LEU A 4 -8.80 -12.68 5.61
N GLY A 5 -7.54 -12.77 5.18
CA GLY A 5 -6.84 -11.78 4.37
C GLY A 5 -7.46 -11.57 3.00
N ALA A 6 -7.80 -12.65 2.31
CA ALA A 6 -8.46 -12.59 1.00
C ALA A 6 -9.85 -11.93 1.08
N ALA A 7 -10.65 -12.30 2.08
CA ALA A 7 -12.03 -11.83 2.21
C ALA A 7 -12.18 -10.40 2.75
N LYS A 8 -11.29 -9.97 3.66
CA LYS A 8 -11.39 -8.67 4.34
C LYS A 8 -10.37 -7.63 3.87
N PHE A 9 -9.18 -8.06 3.43
CA PHE A 9 -8.08 -7.17 3.05
C PHE A 9 -7.67 -7.31 1.60
N HIS A 10 -8.43 -8.07 0.80
CA HIS A 10 -8.16 -8.28 -0.62
C HIS A 10 -6.74 -8.79 -0.91
N PHE A 11 -6.18 -9.64 -0.04
CA PHE A 11 -4.90 -10.30 -0.32
C PHE A 11 -5.01 -11.08 -1.64
N VAL A 12 -3.95 -11.07 -2.42
CA VAL A 12 -3.87 -11.96 -3.58
C VAL A 12 -3.62 -13.39 -3.13
N ASP A 13 -4.30 -14.35 -3.75
CA ASP A 13 -4.23 -15.75 -3.35
C ASP A 13 -2.86 -16.42 -3.60
N TYR A 14 -1.99 -15.76 -4.38
CA TYR A 14 -0.69 -16.29 -4.82
C TYR A 14 0.53 -15.61 -4.18
N ALA A 15 0.37 -14.53 -3.42
CA ALA A 15 1.47 -13.82 -2.77
C ALA A 15 1.16 -13.61 -1.27
N PRO A 16 1.46 -14.60 -0.41
CA PRO A 16 1.31 -14.44 1.02
C PRO A 16 2.24 -13.34 1.55
N PRO A 17 1.90 -12.69 2.68
CA PRO A 17 2.81 -11.76 3.33
C PRO A 17 4.19 -12.39 3.60
N THR A 18 5.26 -11.68 3.26
CA THR A 18 6.62 -12.23 3.29
C THR A 18 7.62 -11.18 3.77
N PHE A 19 8.71 -11.64 4.38
CA PHE A 19 9.83 -10.77 4.73
C PHE A 19 10.80 -10.66 3.55
N MET A 20 11.30 -9.45 3.31
CA MET A 20 12.28 -9.17 2.29
C MET A 20 13.31 -8.14 2.77
N VAL A 21 14.47 -8.12 2.12
CA VAL A 21 15.50 -7.11 2.37
C VAL A 21 15.20 -5.88 1.50
N PHE A 22 15.14 -4.72 2.13
CA PHE A 22 15.03 -3.43 1.48
C PHE A 22 16.02 -2.45 2.11
N ARG A 23 16.97 -1.94 1.31
CA ARG A 23 18.05 -1.04 1.77
C ARG A 23 18.75 -1.53 3.04
N ASP A 24 19.18 -2.79 3.02
CA ASP A 24 19.87 -3.47 4.14
C ASP A 24 19.03 -3.58 5.43
N GLN A 25 17.72 -3.35 5.35
CA GLN A 25 16.76 -3.49 6.44
C GLN A 25 15.65 -4.49 6.07
N ILE A 26 14.88 -4.93 7.06
CA ILE A 26 13.81 -5.92 6.86
C ILE A 26 12.49 -5.19 6.63
N ALA A 27 11.81 -5.55 5.54
CA ALA A 27 10.44 -5.14 5.24
C ALA A 27 9.49 -6.35 5.31
N LEU A 28 8.31 -6.15 5.90
CA LEU A 28 7.19 -7.07 5.74
C LEU A 28 6.36 -6.61 4.55
N GLN A 29 6.43 -7.37 3.46
CA GLN A 29 5.68 -7.11 2.24
C GLN A 29 4.28 -7.73 2.31
N ILE A 30 3.28 -6.94 1.95
CA ILE A 30 1.87 -7.32 1.90
C ILE A 30 1.31 -6.90 0.54
N THR A 31 0.88 -7.89 -0.26
CA THR A 31 0.28 -7.61 -1.58
C THR A 31 -1.23 -7.58 -1.51
N LEU A 32 -1.83 -6.46 -1.92
CA LEU A 32 -3.27 -6.20 -1.89
C LEU A 32 -3.77 -5.99 -3.32
N ARG A 33 -4.95 -6.53 -3.64
CA ARG A 33 -5.65 -6.20 -4.87
C ARG A 33 -6.65 -5.10 -4.59
N ASN A 34 -6.48 -3.96 -5.26
CA ASN A 34 -7.44 -2.88 -5.14
C ASN A 34 -8.78 -3.29 -5.77
N SER A 35 -9.84 -3.23 -4.97
CA SER A 35 -11.21 -3.51 -5.41
C SER A 35 -11.87 -2.30 -6.06
N LEU A 36 -11.32 -1.10 -5.87
CA LEU A 36 -11.79 0.15 -6.45
C LEU A 36 -11.18 0.35 -7.85
N GLN A 37 -11.97 0.93 -8.75
CA GLN A 37 -11.52 1.27 -10.10
C GLN A 37 -11.27 2.77 -10.20
N PHE A 38 -9.99 3.16 -10.30
CA PHE A 38 -9.57 4.56 -10.32
C PHE A 38 -9.17 5.01 -11.72
N GLY A 39 -10.09 5.73 -12.38
CA GLY A 39 -9.85 6.42 -13.65
C GLY A 39 -9.43 5.51 -14.82
N PRO A 40 -9.32 6.07 -16.04
CA PRO A 40 -8.80 5.34 -17.19
C PRO A 40 -7.27 5.18 -17.10
N ALA A 41 -6.73 4.15 -17.75
CA ALA A 41 -5.29 3.87 -17.83
C ALA A 41 -4.43 5.07 -18.29
N LYS A 42 -4.98 5.95 -19.14
CA LYS A 42 -4.31 7.16 -19.65
C LYS A 42 -4.31 8.35 -18.68
N GLY A 43 -4.88 8.20 -17.48
CA GLY A 43 -4.91 9.25 -16.46
C GLY A 43 -3.58 9.44 -15.73
N SER A 44 -3.53 10.44 -14.84
CA SER A 44 -2.37 10.72 -14.00
C SER A 44 -2.05 9.57 -13.04
N ILE A 45 -0.80 9.09 -13.06
CA ILE A 45 -0.27 8.13 -12.09
C ILE A 45 -0.36 8.67 -10.66
N TYR A 46 -0.16 9.97 -10.47
CA TYR A 46 -0.19 10.61 -9.15
C TYR A 46 -1.59 10.61 -8.56
N LYS A 47 -2.61 10.92 -9.38
CA LYS A 47 -4.01 10.88 -8.94
C LYS A 47 -4.43 9.47 -8.56
N ARG A 48 -4.04 8.46 -9.35
CA ARG A 48 -4.32 7.05 -9.00
C ARG A 48 -3.58 6.61 -7.75
N ALA A 49 -2.32 7.02 -7.56
CA ALA A 49 -1.56 6.72 -6.36
C ALA A 49 -2.22 7.33 -5.10
N ALA A 50 -2.62 8.60 -5.15
CA ALA A 50 -3.35 9.25 -4.07
C ALA A 50 -4.67 8.54 -3.76
N GLN A 51 -5.49 8.25 -4.78
CA GLN A 51 -6.75 7.53 -4.58
C GLN A 51 -6.54 6.11 -4.03
N SER A 52 -5.47 5.42 -4.47
CA SER A 52 -5.10 4.10 -3.96
C SER A 52 -4.68 4.14 -2.49
N PHE A 53 -4.02 5.22 -2.08
CA PHE A 53 -3.69 5.42 -0.69
C PHE A 53 -4.94 5.79 0.13
N ASP A 54 -5.59 6.91 -0.17
CA ASP A 54 -6.64 7.51 0.66
C ASP A 54 -7.90 6.65 0.74
N LEU A 55 -8.35 6.11 -0.40
CA LEU A 55 -9.65 5.45 -0.50
C LEU A 55 -9.56 3.93 -0.32
N PHE A 56 -8.38 3.34 -0.50
CA PHE A 56 -8.19 1.90 -0.39
C PHE A 56 -7.24 1.52 0.74
N LEU A 57 -5.97 1.92 0.71
CA LEU A 57 -4.98 1.41 1.66
C LEU A 57 -5.19 1.96 3.08
N ALA A 58 -5.24 3.29 3.24
CA ALA A 58 -5.30 3.98 4.52
C ALA A 58 -6.42 3.46 5.46
N PRO A 59 -7.67 3.25 4.99
CA PRO A 59 -8.75 2.69 5.82
C PRO A 59 -8.46 1.30 6.40
N GLN A 60 -7.59 0.53 5.76
CA GLN A 60 -7.27 -0.85 6.15
C GLN A 60 -6.02 -0.95 7.04
N MET A 61 -5.19 0.10 7.09
CA MET A 61 -3.88 0.05 7.74
C MET A 61 -3.95 -0.26 9.24
N LYS A 62 -5.00 0.23 9.93
CA LYS A 62 -5.20 -0.09 11.35
C LYS A 62 -5.39 -1.58 11.58
N ASP A 63 -6.36 -2.17 10.88
CA ASP A 63 -6.67 -3.59 10.98
C ASP A 63 -5.49 -4.49 10.53
N LEU A 64 -4.69 -4.04 9.57
CA LEU A 64 -3.47 -4.73 9.13
C LEU A 64 -2.37 -4.65 10.18
N SER A 65 -2.15 -3.47 10.76
CA SER A 65 -1.15 -3.24 11.81
C SER A 65 -1.44 -4.07 13.06
N ASP A 66 -2.71 -4.11 13.49
CA ASP A 66 -3.14 -4.84 14.70
C ASP A 66 -2.96 -6.37 14.59
N ARG A 67 -2.76 -6.90 13.37
CA ARG A 67 -2.56 -8.34 13.11
C ARG A 67 -1.10 -8.77 13.13
N ILE A 68 -0.18 -7.80 13.14
CA ILE A 68 1.25 -8.08 13.15
C ILE A 68 1.66 -8.30 14.59
N SER A 69 2.29 -9.44 14.87
CA SER A 69 2.80 -9.72 16.22
C SER A 69 3.82 -8.64 16.62
N PRO A 70 3.72 -8.09 17.84
CA PRO A 70 4.70 -7.13 18.34
C PRO A 70 6.11 -7.72 18.44
N ASP A 71 6.23 -9.03 18.62
CA ASP A 71 7.51 -9.74 18.83
C ASP A 71 8.34 -9.90 17.54
N VAL A 72 7.77 -9.59 16.38
CA VAL A 72 8.47 -9.71 15.10
C VAL A 72 9.21 -8.41 14.81
N GLU A 73 10.53 -8.49 14.67
CA GLU A 73 11.38 -7.32 14.39
C GLU A 73 11.54 -7.09 12.88
N PHE A 74 11.15 -5.89 12.43
CA PHE A 74 11.34 -5.42 11.07
C PHE A 74 11.12 -3.90 11.04
N GLN A 75 11.63 -3.23 10.00
CA GLN A 75 11.70 -1.78 9.92
C GLN A 75 10.60 -1.16 9.06
N PHE A 76 10.16 -1.86 8.01
CA PHE A 76 9.19 -1.33 7.04
C PHE A 76 7.99 -2.23 6.82
N LEU A 77 6.84 -1.60 6.58
CA LEU A 77 5.71 -2.23 5.91
C LEU A 77 5.77 -1.85 4.45
N ASP A 78 5.86 -2.85 3.57
CA ASP A 78 5.77 -2.66 2.12
C ASP A 78 4.38 -3.11 1.65
N PHE A 79 3.50 -2.15 1.37
CA PHE A 79 2.19 -2.44 0.81
C PHE A 79 2.24 -2.35 -0.72
N SER A 80 2.24 -3.50 -1.40
CA SER A 80 2.11 -3.57 -2.85
C SER A 80 0.64 -3.63 -3.25
N VAL A 81 0.09 -2.49 -3.67
CA VAL A 81 -1.31 -2.33 -4.11
C VAL A 81 -1.41 -2.52 -5.62
N LEU A 82 -2.13 -3.56 -6.05
CA LEU A 82 -2.38 -3.87 -7.45
C LEU A 82 -3.68 -3.23 -7.92
N ASN A 83 -3.56 -2.20 -8.76
CA ASN A 83 -4.67 -1.52 -9.42
C ASN A 83 -5.00 -2.17 -10.77
N LYS A 84 -6.28 -2.27 -11.08
CA LYS A 84 -6.76 -2.73 -12.40
C LYS A 84 -7.14 -1.52 -13.24
N LEU A 85 -6.41 -1.27 -14.32
CA LEU A 85 -6.61 -0.09 -15.17
C LEU A 85 -7.62 -0.31 -16.31
N SER A 86 -7.94 -1.56 -16.64
CA SER A 86 -8.96 -1.90 -17.63
C SER A 86 -9.74 -3.17 -17.24
N PRO A 87 -11.05 -3.23 -17.53
CA PRO A 87 -11.86 -4.41 -17.27
C PRO A 87 -11.42 -5.59 -18.16
N GLY A 88 -11.64 -6.82 -17.67
CA GLY A 88 -11.26 -8.06 -18.38
C GLY A 88 -10.06 -8.83 -17.81
N LEU A 89 -9.83 -10.05 -18.29
CA LEU A 89 -8.77 -10.97 -17.84
C LEU A 89 -7.37 -10.60 -18.37
N LYS A 90 -7.30 -9.85 -19.49
CA LYS A 90 -6.07 -9.32 -20.09
C LYS A 90 -5.87 -7.82 -19.81
N GLY A 91 -6.55 -7.31 -18.79
CA GLY A 91 -6.47 -5.90 -18.43
C GLY A 91 -5.06 -5.51 -17.97
N THR A 92 -4.65 -4.28 -18.29
CA THR A 92 -3.39 -3.72 -17.79
C THR A 92 -3.52 -3.44 -16.31
N SER A 93 -2.50 -3.82 -15.54
CA SER A 93 -2.40 -3.54 -14.10
C SER A 93 -1.27 -2.57 -13.80
N GLU A 94 -1.46 -1.82 -12.74
CA GLU A 94 -0.45 -0.93 -12.15
C GLU A 94 -0.18 -1.41 -10.74
N ALA A 95 1.10 -1.55 -10.38
CA ALA A 95 1.51 -1.84 -9.02
C ALA A 95 1.99 -0.55 -8.37
N ILE A 96 1.48 -0.26 -7.18
CA ILE A 96 1.93 0.87 -6.36
C ILE A 96 2.45 0.32 -5.04
N GLU A 97 3.72 0.57 -4.76
CA GLU A 97 4.35 0.19 -3.50
C GLU A 97 4.35 1.39 -2.55
N PHE A 98 3.83 1.19 -1.34
CA PHE A 98 3.94 2.12 -0.23
C PHE A 98 4.82 1.48 0.84
N ILE A 99 6.10 1.86 0.84
CA ILE A 99 7.10 1.35 1.77
C ILE A 99 7.19 2.34 2.93
N CYS A 100 6.48 2.03 3.99
CA CYS A 100 6.27 2.91 5.14
C CYS A 100 7.10 2.45 6.33
N PRO A 101 7.83 3.34 7.04
CA PRO A 101 8.47 3.00 8.30
C PRO A 101 7.42 2.48 9.29
N ARG A 102 7.70 1.34 9.95
CA ARG A 102 6.74 0.74 10.91
C ARG A 102 6.35 1.71 12.02
N ALA A 103 7.30 2.53 12.48
CA ALA A 103 7.04 3.57 13.47
C ALA A 103 6.04 4.62 12.97
N ALA A 104 6.19 5.09 11.72
CA ALA A 104 5.27 6.05 11.10
C ALA A 104 3.87 5.44 10.90
N VAL A 105 3.79 4.16 10.50
CA VAL A 105 2.50 3.45 10.42
C VAL A 105 1.83 3.39 11.79
N LYS A 106 2.58 3.12 12.87
CA LYS A 106 2.04 3.12 14.24
C LYS A 106 1.47 4.48 14.64
N GLN A 107 2.20 5.56 14.37
CA GLN A 107 1.71 6.93 14.60
C GLN A 107 0.45 7.21 13.79
N PHE A 108 0.43 6.79 12.52
CA PHE A 108 -0.71 6.99 11.63
C PHE A 108 -1.97 6.28 12.14
N VAL A 109 -1.88 4.99 12.48
CA VAL A 109 -3.05 4.22 12.94
C VAL A 109 -3.55 4.65 14.33
N ASN A 110 -2.71 5.37 15.09
CA ASN A 110 -3.06 6.03 16.35
C ASN A 110 -3.62 7.45 16.16
N ALA A 111 -3.79 7.91 14.91
CA ALA A 111 -4.22 9.26 14.57
C ALA A 111 -3.28 10.38 15.07
N GLU A 112 -1.98 10.08 15.22
CA GLU A 112 -0.95 11.05 15.63
C GLU A 112 -0.41 11.86 14.45
N ILE A 113 -0.47 11.30 13.23
CA ILE A 113 -0.04 11.94 11.98
C ILE A 113 -1.11 11.80 10.90
N THR A 114 -1.12 12.74 9.94
CA THR A 114 -2.04 12.73 8.79
C THR A 114 -1.57 11.76 7.69
N ASN A 115 -2.45 11.53 6.70
CA ASN A 115 -2.12 10.81 5.47
C ASN A 115 -0.86 11.38 4.79
N GLN A 116 -0.79 12.71 4.63
CA GLN A 116 0.35 13.35 3.98
C GLN A 116 1.65 13.15 4.78
N GLN A 117 1.59 13.31 6.11
CA GLN A 117 2.78 13.12 6.96
C GLN A 117 3.30 11.69 6.96
N LEU A 118 2.43 10.68 6.81
CA LEU A 118 2.86 9.30 6.60
C LEU A 118 3.55 9.13 5.25
N LEU A 119 2.97 9.67 4.17
CA LEU A 119 3.54 9.58 2.83
C LEU A 119 4.89 10.29 2.70
N ASP A 120 5.06 11.44 3.35
CA ASP A 120 6.33 12.19 3.38
C ASP A 120 7.47 11.40 4.04
N GLN A 121 7.14 10.50 4.98
CA GLN A 121 8.07 9.60 5.64
C GLN A 121 8.28 8.28 4.90
N SER A 122 7.53 8.05 3.82
CA SER A 122 7.48 6.78 3.10
C SER A 122 8.14 6.85 1.73
N ILE A 123 8.38 5.70 1.13
CA ILE A 123 8.83 5.58 -0.25
C ILE A 123 7.67 5.07 -1.08
N ILE A 124 7.35 5.78 -2.16
CA ILE A 124 6.25 5.45 -3.05
C ILE A 124 6.82 5.10 -4.42
N LEU A 125 6.53 3.89 -4.90
CA LEU A 125 6.92 3.44 -6.23
C LEU A 125 5.67 3.15 -7.06
N VAL A 126 5.64 3.60 -8.31
CA VAL A 126 4.63 3.18 -9.30
C VAL A 126 5.34 2.38 -10.37
N ASN A 127 4.99 1.10 -10.50
CA ASN A 127 5.67 0.13 -11.37
C ASN A 127 7.21 0.16 -11.20
N GLY A 128 7.68 0.24 -9.95
CA GLY A 128 9.10 0.31 -9.60
C GLY A 128 9.76 1.69 -9.74
N VAL A 129 9.07 2.71 -10.26
CA VAL A 129 9.60 4.07 -10.40
C VAL A 129 9.22 4.91 -9.18
N ARG A 130 10.21 5.49 -8.50
CA ARG A 130 9.98 6.37 -7.35
C ARG A 130 9.29 7.66 -7.76
N ILE A 131 8.23 8.02 -7.05
CA ILE A 131 7.52 9.30 -7.21
C ILE A 131 7.47 10.06 -5.89
N ALA A 132 7.22 11.37 -5.98
CA ALA A 132 6.77 12.17 -4.86
C ALA A 132 5.24 12.34 -4.97
N LEU A 133 4.54 12.21 -3.85
CA LEU A 133 3.09 12.34 -3.80
C LEU A 133 2.70 13.42 -2.79
N ASN A 134 2.03 14.45 -3.28
CA ASN A 134 1.39 15.46 -2.44
C ASN A 134 -0.12 15.38 -2.71
N LEU A 135 -0.87 14.92 -1.71
CA LEU A 135 -2.30 14.64 -1.80
C LEU A 135 -3.10 15.91 -2.16
N GLN A 136 -2.72 17.07 -1.63
CA GLN A 136 -3.41 18.34 -1.89
C GLN A 136 -3.24 18.84 -3.34
N LEU A 137 -2.18 18.42 -4.02
CA LEU A 137 -1.90 18.85 -5.40
C LEU A 137 -2.55 17.94 -6.46
N VAL A 138 -3.17 16.83 -6.05
CA VAL A 138 -3.65 15.79 -6.97
C VAL A 138 -5.14 15.44 -6.80
N GLU A 139 -5.83 16.10 -5.86
CA GLU A 139 -7.30 16.06 -5.72
C GLU A 139 -8.02 16.50 -7.01
#